data_AF-A0A2D6HB27-F1
#
_entry.id   AF-A0A2D6HB27-F1
#
_cell.length_a   1.000
_cell.length_b   1.000
_cell.length_c   1.000
_cell.angle_alpha   90.00
_cell.angle_beta   90.00
_cell.angle_gamma   90.00
#
_symmetry.space_group_name_H-M   'P 1'
#
loop_
_entity.id
_entity.type
_entity.pdbx_description
1 polymer ?
#
loop_
_entity_poly.entity_id
_entity_poly.type
_entity_poly.pdbx_seq_one_letter_code
_entity_poly.pdbx_strand_id
1 'polypeptide(L)' 'MAAELSASFPGVEIELVESGGGAFEVSIDGEQVFSKLASGRFPAYQEICELLGP' A
#
# COMPACT_ATOMS: atom_id res chain seq x y z
N MET A 1 -3.41 -9.15 3.47
CA MET A 1 -2.78 -7.96 2.85
C MET A 1 -1.73 -7.32 3.75
N ALA A 2 -2.05 -6.54 4.79
CA ALA A 2 -1.03 -5.90 5.65
C ALA A 2 -0.04 -6.92 6.28
N ALA A 3 -0.56 -8.01 6.83
CA ALA A 3 0.27 -9.09 7.41
C ALA A 3 1.16 -9.83 6.38
N GLU A 4 0.79 -9.84 5.11
CA GLU A 4 1.56 -10.52 4.05
C GLU A 4 2.62 -9.61 3.45
N LEU A 5 2.36 -8.31 3.36
CA LEU A 5 3.37 -7.32 3.03
C LEU A 5 4.45 -7.27 4.11
N SER A 6 4.08 -7.26 5.39
CA SER A 6 5.06 -7.28 6.49
C SER A 6 5.93 -8.54 6.50
N ALA A 7 5.37 -9.66 6.04
CA ALA A 7 6.10 -10.93 5.95
C ALA A 7 6.99 -11.02 4.71
N SER A 8 6.57 -10.44 3.58
CA SER A 8 7.32 -10.49 2.31
C SER A 8 8.40 -9.40 2.21
N PHE A 9 8.23 -8.27 2.90
CA PHE A 9 9.14 -7.13 2.85
C PHE A 9 9.66 -6.76 4.25
N PRO A 10 10.66 -7.49 4.77
CA PRO A 10 11.33 -7.12 6.02
C PRO A 10 12.15 -5.84 5.80
N GLY A 11 11.52 -4.68 6.02
CA GLY A 11 12.13 -3.36 5.78
C GLY A 11 11.13 -2.27 5.36
N VAL A 12 9.88 -2.64 5.06
CA VAL A 12 8.82 -1.68 4.75
C VAL A 12 8.04 -1.35 6.02
N GLU A 13 7.97 -0.07 6.39
CA GLU A 13 7.07 0.42 7.42
C GLU A 13 5.64 0.48 6.87
N ILE A 14 4.75 -0.32 7.46
CA ILE A 14 3.33 -0.37 7.08
C ILE A 14 2.55 0.32 8.20
N GLU A 15 2.17 1.57 7.96
CA GLU A 15 1.30 2.31 8.86
C GLU A 15 -0.15 2.20 8.39
N LEU A 16 -1.00 1.59 9.21
CA LEU A 16 -2.45 1.56 8.97
C LEU A 16 -3.06 2.84 9.52
N VAL A 17 -3.17 3.86 8.68
CA VAL A 17 -3.85 5.10 9.03
C VAL A 17 -5.36 4.91 8.83
N GLU A 18 -6.10 4.85 9.94
CA GLU A 18 -7.56 4.76 9.93
C GLU A 18 -8.17 6.09 9.46
N SER A 19 -8.25 6.28 8.14
CA SER A 19 -8.95 7.43 7.56
C SER A 19 -10.44 7.12 7.47
N GLY A 20 -11.28 7.92 8.14
CA GLY A 20 -12.72 7.71 8.35
C GLY A 20 -13.61 7.60 7.09
N GLY A 21 -13.03 7.58 5.89
CA GLY A 21 -13.72 7.44 4.61
C GLY A 21 -13.33 6.21 3.78
N GLY A 22 -12.53 5.28 4.30
CA GLY A 22 -12.11 4.09 3.55
C GLY A 22 -11.10 4.38 2.44
N ALA A 23 -10.30 5.44 2.62
CA ALA A 23 -9.15 5.76 1.79
C ALA A 23 -8.06 4.69 2.00
N PHE A 24 -7.37 4.31 0.92
CA PHE A 24 -6.22 3.43 0.97
C PHE A 24 -5.16 4.04 0.07
N GLU A 25 -4.08 4.53 0.66
CA GLU A 25 -3.03 5.27 -0.04
C GLU A 25 -1.70 4.61 0.28
N VAL A 26 -0.88 4.42 -0.74
CA VAL A 26 0.45 3.82 -0.62
C VAL A 26 1.44 4.81 -1.16
N SER A 27 2.44 5.12 -0.33
CA SER A 27 3.56 5.97 -0.70
C SER A 27 4.86 5.21 -0.47
N ILE A 28 5.80 5.35 -1.40
CA ILE A 28 7.14 4.77 -1.33
C ILE A 28 8.11 5.93 -1.39
N ASP A 29 9.04 6.02 -0.43
CA ASP A 29 10.03 7.12 -0.34
C ASP A 29 9.39 8.54 -0.32
N GLY A 30 8.15 8.64 0.18
CA GLY A 30 7.39 9.90 0.18
C GLY A 30 6.67 10.22 -1.14
N GLU A 31 6.80 9.38 -2.17
CA GLU A 31 6.03 9.49 -3.42
C GLU A 31 4.79 8.59 -3.38
N GLN A 32 3.61 9.18 -3.58
CA GLN A 32 2.35 8.44 -3.60
C GLN A 32 2.23 7.60 -4.87
N VAL A 33 2.49 6.30 -4.75
CA VAL A 33 2.43 5.34 -5.87
C VAL A 33 1.03 4.78 -6.10
N PHE A 34 0.15 4.82 -5.10
CA PHE A 34 -1.21 4.33 -5.23
C PHE A 34 -2.20 5.11 -4.36
N SER A 35 -3.39 5.40 -4.89
CA SER A 35 -4.52 5.89 -4.10
C SER A 35 -5.81 5.22 -4.56
N LYS A 36 -6.49 4.55 -3.64
CA LYS A 36 -7.81 3.96 -3.83
C LYS A 36 -8.87 5.00 -4.11
N LEU A 37 -8.74 6.20 -3.54
CA LEU A 37 -9.66 7.29 -3.83
C LEU A 37 -9.53 7.75 -5.29
N ALA A 38 -8.30 7.80 -5.80
CA ALA A 38 -8.04 8.13 -7.20
C ALA A 38 -8.44 7.02 -8.17
N SER A 39 -8.16 5.75 -7.82
CA SER A 39 -8.42 4.60 -8.68
C SER A 39 -9.84 4.03 -8.56
N GLY A 40 -10.56 4.36 -7.48
CA GLY A 40 -11.90 3.83 -7.17
C GLY A 40 -11.94 2.34 -6.81
N ARG A 41 -10.77 1.68 -6.67
CA ARG A 41 -10.66 0.24 -6.40
C ARG A 41 -9.54 -0.05 -5.41
N PHE A 42 -9.59 -1.23 -4.78
CA PHE A 42 -8.44 -1.74 -4.05
C PHE A 42 -7.35 -2.21 -5.02
N PRO A 43 -6.06 -2.05 -4.66
CA PRO A 43 -4.97 -2.56 -5.46
C PRO A 43 -5.04 -4.09 -5.49
N ALA A 44 -4.58 -4.69 -6.58
CA ALA A 44 -4.47 -6.15 -6.64
C ALA A 44 -3.41 -6.64 -5.63
N TYR A 45 -3.52 -7.91 -5.23
CA TYR A 45 -2.66 -8.51 -4.19
C TYR A 45 -1.16 -8.30 -4.44
N GLN A 46 -0.73 -8.35 -5.70
CA GLN A 46 0.67 -8.18 -6.11
C GLN A 46 1.00 -6.76 -6.60
N GLU A 47 0.01 -5.87 -6.77
CA GLU A 47 0.22 -4.56 -7.40
C GLU A 47 1.17 -3.68 -6.56
N ILE A 48 0.99 -3.68 -5.24
CA ILE A 48 1.88 -2.95 -4.32
C ILE A 48 3.25 -3.64 -4.22
N CYS A 49 3.29 -4.96 -4.23
CA CYS A 49 4.54 -5.72 -4.19
C CYS A 49 5.40 -5.49 -5.44
N GLU A 50 4.79 -5.38 -6.62
CA GLU A 50 5.50 -5.04 -7.86
C GLU A 50 6.01 -3.60 -7.85
N LEU A 51 5.27 -2.66 -7.24
CA LEU A 51 5.70 -1.27 -7.08
C LEU A 51 6.89 -1.12 -6.11
N LEU A 52 6.99 -1.99 -5.10
CA LEU A 52 8.08 -1.99 -4.12
C LEU A 52 9.40 -2.53 -4.70
N GLY A 53 9.35 -3.33 -5.76
CA GLY A 53 10.54 -3.93 -6.38
C GLY A 53 11.25 -4.97 -5.48
N PRO A 54 12.18 -5.77 -6.05
CA PRO A 54 13.04 -6.68 -5.29
C PRO A 54 14.16 -5.97 -4.51
#